data_AF-A0AAV8YED3-F1
#
_entry.id   AF-A0AAV8YED3-F1
#
_cell.length_a   1.000
_cell.length_b   1.000
_cell.length_c   1.000
_cell.angle_alpha   90.00
_cell.angle_beta   90.00
_cell.angle_gamma   90.00
#
_symmetry.space_group_name_H-M   'P 1'
#
loop_
_entity.id
_entity.type
_entity.pdbx_description
1 polymer ?
#
loop_
_entity_poly.entity_id
_entity_poly.type
_entity_poly.pdbx_seq_one_letter_code
_entity_poly.pdbx_strand_id
1 'polypeptide(L)'
;MKKMVRQWIRKTTRASTPSDIILRAVREVKIDKKSIRSTAAKYEIPFRSLARYCSKIPEPELNKAESNFQFGYQQNRKVCKVDFDFSKEDSTKLGYCFL
;
A
#
# COMPACT_ATOMS: atom_id res chain seq x y z
N MET A 1 34.24 13.33 7.05
CA MET A 1 34.01 12.13 6.21
C MET A 1 32.51 11.87 6.12
N LYS A 2 31.89 12.04 4.93
CA LYS A 2 30.44 11.86 4.75
C LYS A 2 30.13 10.35 4.73
N LYS A 3 29.40 9.85 5.73
CA LYS A 3 29.03 8.43 5.84
C LYS A 3 28.04 8.09 4.72
N MET A 4 28.46 7.30 3.74
CA MET A 4 27.57 6.81 2.68
C MET A 4 26.59 5.79 3.28
N VAL A 5 25.33 6.19 3.45
CA VAL A 5 24.25 5.30 3.90
C VAL A 5 23.74 4.52 2.69
N ARG A 6 23.88 3.19 2.70
CA ARG A 6 23.33 2.33 1.65
C ARG A 6 21.81 2.35 1.72
N GLN A 7 21.15 2.98 0.76
CA GLN A 7 19.69 2.90 0.61
C GLN A 7 19.35 1.75 -0.34
N TRP A 8 18.60 0.77 0.14
CA TRP A 8 18.07 -0.29 -0.73
C TRP A 8 16.78 0.20 -1.40
N ILE A 9 16.89 0.51 -2.69
CA ILE A 9 15.77 0.81 -3.57
C ILE A 9 15.56 -0.40 -4.49
N ARG A 10 14.30 -0.82 -4.68
CA ARG A 10 13.97 -1.89 -5.61
C ARG A 10 14.24 -1.44 -7.05
N LYS A 11 14.87 -2.32 -7.84
CA LYS A 11 15.22 -2.05 -9.24
C LYS A 11 14.13 -2.47 -10.24
N THR A 12 13.11 -3.21 -9.79
CA THR A 12 12.06 -3.78 -10.65
C THR A 12 10.66 -3.46 -10.11
N THR A 13 9.71 -3.27 -11.03
CA THR A 13 8.29 -3.00 -10.75
C THR A 13 7.43 -4.27 -10.69
N ARG A 14 8.06 -5.46 -10.73
CA ARG A 14 7.36 -6.75 -10.74
C ARG A 14 6.59 -6.96 -9.43
N ALA A 15 5.37 -7.51 -9.54
CA ALA A 15 4.46 -7.83 -8.43
C ALA A 15 3.94 -6.61 -7.63
N SER A 16 3.98 -5.41 -8.21
CA SER A 16 3.33 -4.23 -7.65
C SER A 16 1.89 -4.10 -8.19
N THR A 17 1.03 -5.06 -7.85
CA THR A 17 -0.41 -4.93 -8.15
C THR A 17 -1.02 -3.91 -7.19
N PRO A 18 -1.70 -2.86 -7.68
CA PRO A 18 -2.35 -1.88 -6.80
C PRO A 18 -3.44 -2.53 -5.94
N SER A 19 -3.62 -2.01 -4.72
CA SER A 19 -4.59 -2.50 -3.74
C SER A 19 -6.01 -2.59 -4.29
N ASP A 20 -6.38 -1.58 -5.08
CA ASP A 20 -7.74 -1.41 -5.57
C ASP A 20 -8.15 -2.53 -6.53
N ILE A 21 -7.21 -3.00 -7.35
CA ILE A 21 -7.43 -4.11 -8.28
C ILE A 21 -7.59 -5.42 -7.50
N ILE A 22 -6.77 -5.64 -6.46
CA ILE A 22 -6.87 -6.84 -5.61
C ILE A 22 -8.24 -6.87 -4.91
N LEU A 23 -8.69 -5.74 -4.35
CA LEU A 23 -9.98 -5.65 -3.66
C LEU A 23 -11.15 -5.92 -4.59
N ARG A 24 -11.15 -5.32 -5.79
CA ARG A 24 -12.16 -5.61 -6.82
C ARG A 24 -12.19 -7.10 -7.16
N ALA A 25 -11.03 -7.70 -7.35
CA ALA A 25 -10.92 -9.12 -7.68
C ALA A 25 -11.43 -10.04 -6.55
N VAL A 26 -11.13 -9.72 -5.29
CA VAL A 26 -11.61 -10.49 -4.13
C VAL A 26 -13.11 -10.32 -3.93
N ARG A 27 -13.66 -9.12 -4.13
CA ARG A 27 -15.12 -8.87 -4.13
C ARG A 27 -15.82 -9.74 -5.17
N GLU A 28 -15.31 -9.79 -6.41
CA GLU A 28 -15.88 -10.65 -7.46
C GLU A 28 -15.85 -12.15 -7.10
N VAL A 29 -14.82 -12.62 -6.39
CA VAL A 29 -14.76 -14.03 -5.97
C VAL A 29 -15.71 -14.33 -4.82
N LYS A 30 -15.78 -13.46 -3.81
CA LYS A 30 -16.56 -13.70 -2.59
C LYS A 30 -18.05 -13.40 -2.76
N ILE A 31 -18.36 -12.24 -3.35
CA ILE A 31 -19.72 -11.73 -3.50
C ILE A 31 -20.37 -12.39 -4.73
N ASP A 32 -19.75 -12.25 -5.91
CA ASP A 32 -20.31 -12.78 -7.16
C ASP A 32 -20.10 -14.30 -7.32
N LYS A 33 -19.35 -14.94 -6.40
CA LYS A 33 -19.00 -16.37 -6.43
C LYS A 33 -18.35 -16.82 -7.73
N LYS A 34 -17.61 -15.93 -8.39
CA LYS A 34 -16.84 -16.25 -9.61
C LYS A 34 -15.65 -17.14 -9.29
N SER A 35 -15.19 -17.91 -10.29
CA SER A 35 -14.04 -18.79 -10.11
C SER A 35 -12.73 -17.98 -10.00
N ILE A 36 -11.88 -18.36 -9.04
CA ILE A 36 -10.57 -17.73 -8.75
C ILE A 36 -9.69 -17.66 -10.00
N ARG A 37 -9.72 -18.70 -10.86
CA ARG A 37 -8.90 -18.76 -12.08
C ARG A 37 -9.35 -17.72 -13.11
N SER A 38 -10.68 -17.58 -13.30
CA SER A 38 -11.24 -16.61 -14.24
C SER A 38 -10.99 -15.17 -13.81
N THR A 39 -11.16 -14.86 -12.52
CA THR A 39 -10.88 -13.51 -11.99
C THR A 39 -9.41 -13.19 -12.02
N ALA A 40 -8.53 -14.15 -11.70
CA ALA A 40 -7.08 -13.95 -11.79
C ALA A 40 -6.63 -13.57 -13.22
N ALA A 41 -7.16 -14.24 -14.24
CA ALA A 41 -6.88 -13.92 -15.64
C ALA A 41 -7.41 -12.53 -16.02
N LYS A 42 -8.63 -12.18 -15.59
CA LYS A 42 -9.27 -10.87 -15.88
C LYS A 42 -8.49 -9.68 -15.34
N TYR A 43 -7.90 -9.81 -14.15
CA TYR A 43 -7.18 -8.73 -13.48
C TYR A 43 -5.65 -8.81 -13.63
N GLU A 44 -5.16 -9.78 -14.41
CA GLU A 44 -3.72 -10.04 -14.58
C GLU A 44 -2.98 -10.27 -13.24
N ILE A 45 -3.68 -10.81 -12.24
CA ILE A 45 -3.13 -11.13 -10.94
C ILE A 45 -2.67 -12.60 -10.94
N PRO A 46 -1.49 -12.93 -10.39
CA PRO A 46 -1.09 -14.31 -10.22
C PRO A 46 -2.06 -15.07 -9.32
N PHE A 47 -2.52 -16.23 -9.79
CA PHE A 47 -3.51 -17.09 -9.11
C PHE A 47 -3.21 -17.30 -7.62
N ARG A 48 -1.95 -17.58 -7.28
CA ARG A 48 -1.52 -17.83 -5.88
C ARG A 48 -1.71 -16.61 -4.98
N SER A 49 -1.46 -15.41 -5.50
CA SER A 49 -1.67 -14.18 -4.72
C SER A 49 -3.15 -13.94 -4.47
N LEU A 50 -4.00 -14.12 -5.49
CA LEU A 50 -5.44 -13.91 -5.35
C LEU A 50 -6.06 -14.93 -4.37
N ALA A 51 -5.67 -16.20 -4.47
CA ALA A 51 -6.10 -17.23 -3.52
C ALA A 51 -5.66 -16.91 -2.08
N ARG A 52 -4.43 -16.42 -1.89
CA ARG A 52 -3.93 -15.98 -0.58
C ARG A 52 -4.74 -14.81 -0.02
N TYR A 53 -5.13 -13.84 -0.84
CA TYR A 53 -5.91 -12.70 -0.36
C TYR A 53 -7.34 -13.08 -0.03
N CYS A 54 -7.94 -14.02 -0.76
CA CYS A 54 -9.27 -14.55 -0.44
C CYS A 54 -9.31 -15.26 0.92
N SER A 55 -8.21 -15.85 1.39
CA SER A 55 -8.13 -16.45 2.73
C SER A 55 -7.79 -15.44 3.83
N LYS A 56 -7.03 -14.38 3.50
CA LYS A 56 -6.63 -13.35 4.45
C LYS A 56 -7.72 -12.31 4.75
N ILE A 57 -8.52 -11.93 3.75
CA ILE A 57 -9.49 -10.83 3.88
C ILE A 57 -10.82 -11.42 4.36
N PRO A 58 -11.28 -11.06 5.56
CA PRO A 58 -12.60 -11.46 6.04
C PRO A 58 -13.70 -10.67 5.31
N GLU A 59 -14.85 -11.30 5.09
CA GLU A 59 -15.99 -10.72 4.38
C GLU A 59 -16.47 -9.35 4.89
N PRO A 60 -16.53 -9.05 6.20
CA PRO A 60 -16.95 -7.72 6.68
C PRO A 60 -16.04 -6.57 6.22
N GLU A 61 -14.78 -6.84 5.88
CA GLU A 61 -13.86 -5.81 5.39
C GLU A 61 -14.09 -5.46 3.91
N LEU A 62 -14.74 -6.34 3.14
CA LEU A 62 -14.97 -6.14 1.71
C LEU A 62 -16.09 -5.15 1.40
N ASN A 63 -17.07 -5.04 2.30
CA ASN A 63 -18.22 -4.15 2.17
C ASN A 63 -17.89 -2.68 2.43
N LYS A 64 -16.71 -2.40 3.01
CA LYS A 64 -16.24 -1.03 3.22
C LYS A 64 -15.78 -0.45 1.89
N ALA A 65 -16.15 0.82 1.65
CA ALA A 65 -15.77 1.54 0.43
C ALA A 65 -14.25 1.57 0.27
N GLU A 66 -13.54 1.84 1.37
CA GLU A 66 -12.08 1.79 1.47
C GLU A 66 -11.67 0.78 2.55
N SER A 67 -10.74 -0.11 2.21
CA SER A 67 -10.19 -1.07 3.18
C SER A 67 -8.79 -0.63 3.59
N ASN A 68 -8.55 -0.47 4.90
CA ASN A 68 -7.22 -0.25 5.46
C ASN A 68 -6.35 -1.51 5.48
N PHE A 69 -6.59 -2.45 4.56
CA PHE A 69 -5.91 -3.73 4.54
C PHE A 69 -4.50 -3.57 3.98
N GLN A 70 -3.49 -3.96 4.75
CA GLN A 70 -2.11 -3.85 4.30
C GLN A 70 -1.76 -4.94 3.27
N PHE A 71 -1.68 -4.54 2.01
CA PHE A 71 -1.20 -5.38 0.91
C PHE A 71 0.32 -5.43 0.85
N GLY A 72 0.89 -6.60 0.57
CA GLY A 72 2.35 -6.80 0.45
C GLY A 72 3.03 -7.42 1.67
N TYR A 73 4.35 -7.26 1.72
CA TYR A 73 5.18 -7.73 2.84
C TYR A 73 5.18 -6.67 3.94
N GLN A 74 4.86 -7.08 5.17
CA GLN A 74 5.05 -6.25 6.35
C GLN A 74 6.54 -5.99 6.50
N GLN A 75 6.96 -4.73 6.39
CA GLN A 75 8.37 -4.39 6.59
C GLN A 75 8.66 -4.42 8.09
N ASN A 76 9.64 -5.22 8.53
CA ASN A 76 10.14 -5.14 9.90
C ASN A 76 10.76 -3.76 10.11
N ARG A 77 10.42 -3.09 11.24
CA ARG A 77 10.81 -1.74 11.69
C ARG A 77 11.87 -1.07 10.82
N LYS A 78 11.46 -0.44 9.71
CA LYS A 78 12.26 0.65 9.15
C LYS A 78 12.00 1.86 10.02
N VAL A 79 13.04 2.33 10.73
CA VAL A 79 13.01 3.63 11.38
C VAL A 79 12.90 4.65 10.26
N CYS A 80 11.73 5.25 10.06
CA CYS A 80 11.61 6.45 9.26
C CYS A 80 12.48 7.50 9.94
N LYS A 81 13.66 7.78 9.40
CA LYS A 81 14.15 9.15 9.51
C LYS A 81 13.24 9.93 8.60
N VAL A 82 12.31 10.68 9.20
CA VAL A 82 11.69 11.78 8.49
C VAL A 82 12.84 12.74 8.30
N ASP A 83 13.40 12.81 7.10
CA ASP A 83 14.14 14.00 6.72
C ASP A 83 13.05 15.07 6.60
N PHE A 84 12.79 15.77 7.72
CA PHE A 84 11.94 16.95 7.73
C PHE A 84 12.73 18.02 6.99
N ASP A 85 12.53 18.08 5.68
CA ASP A 85 13.07 19.15 4.85
C ASP A 85 12.37 20.45 5.27
N PHE A 86 13.01 21.23 6.15
CA PHE A 86 12.65 22.62 6.40
C PHE A 86 13.01 23.40 5.12
N SER A 87 12.14 23.35 4.13
CA SER A 87 12.23 24.22 2.95
C SER A 87 12.16 25.66 3.47
N LYS A 88 13.27 26.37 3.32
CA LYS A 88 13.39 27.80 3.53
C LYS A 88 12.41 28.47 2.57
N GLU A 89 11.28 28.97 3.06
CA GLU A 89 10.47 30.06 2.49
C GLU A 89 9.14 30.16 3.27
N ASP A 90 9.15 30.90 4.37
CA ASP A 90 7.98 31.61 4.93
C ASP A 90 8.51 32.77 5.78
N SER A 91 9.31 33.62 5.14
CA SER A 91 9.69 34.93 5.63
C SER A 91 8.47 35.86 5.57
N THR A 92 7.51 35.72 6.49
CA THR A 92 6.63 36.80 7.00
C THR A 92 5.54 36.21 7.89
N LYS A 93 5.78 36.17 9.21
CA LYS A 93 4.77 36.31 10.28
C LYS A 93 5.48 36.30 11.64
N LEU A 94 6.31 37.32 11.86
CA LEU A 94 6.68 37.74 13.21
C LEU A 94 5.45 38.43 13.83
N GLY A 95 4.51 37.63 14.33
CA GLY A 95 3.49 38.07 15.27
C GLY A 95 3.98 37.80 16.67
N TYR A 96 4.76 38.71 17.23
CA TYR A 96 5.05 38.72 18.66
C TYR A 96 3.73 38.92 19.42
N CYS A 97 3.25 37.92 20.14
CA CYS A 97 2.32 38.13 21.25
C CYS A 97 3.15 38.26 22.53
N PHE A 98 3.58 39.49 22.83
CA PHE A 98 3.80 39.92 24.19
C PHE A 98 2.42 40.22 24.80
N LEU A 99 2.08 39.50 25.87
CA LEU A 99 1.38 40.00 27.08
C LEU A 99 1.48 38.91 28.15
#